data_AF-A0AAJ2NHD4-F1
#
_entry.id   AF-A0AAJ2NHD4-F1
#
_cell.length_a   1.000
_cell.length_b   1.000
_cell.length_c   1.000
_cell.angle_alpha   90.00
_cell.angle_beta   90.00
_cell.angle_gamma   90.00
#
_symmetry.space_group_name_H-M   'P 1'
#
loop_
_entity.id
_entity.type
_entity.pdbx_description
1 polymer ?
#
loop_
_entity_poly.entity_id
_entity_poly.type
_entity_poly.pdbx_seq_one_letter_code
_entity_poly.pdbx_strand_id
1 'polypeptide(L)' 'MNTQTQHAIHTLTNAFAPMNCLIMAARKGCFSFTIVNEHGIARHSERLYPDQYASAEPLQAVIERTRQALIA' A
#
# COMPACT_ATOMS: atom_id res chain seq x y z
N MET A 1 -4.31 -10.76 -12.29
CA MET A 1 -3.76 -9.55 -11.64
C MET A 1 -2.77 -8.95 -12.62
N ASN A 2 -2.81 -7.63 -12.89
CA ASN A 2 -1.92 -7.02 -13.88
C ASN A 2 -0.51 -6.80 -13.30
N THR A 3 0.52 -6.72 -14.15
CA THR A 3 1.92 -6.46 -13.78
C THR A 3 2.07 -5.18 -12.96
N GLN A 4 1.35 -4.12 -13.31
CA GLN A 4 1.31 -2.87 -12.54
C GLN A 4 0.80 -3.07 -11.11
N THR A 5 -0.25 -3.87 -10.91
CA THR A 5 -0.78 -4.17 -9.58
C THR A 5 0.22 -4.97 -8.74
N GLN A 6 0.88 -5.97 -9.34
CA GLN A 6 1.91 -6.75 -8.65
C GLN A 6 3.12 -5.90 -8.27
N HIS A 7 3.56 -5.03 -9.17
CA HIS A 7 4.63 -4.08 -8.90
C HIS A 7 4.27 -3.12 -7.76
N ALA A 8 3.06 -2.54 -7.79
CA ALA A 8 2.59 -1.67 -6.73
C ALA A 8 2.56 -2.35 -5.36
N ILE A 9 2.06 -3.59 -5.30
CA ILE A 9 2.04 -4.38 -4.06
C ILE A 9 3.44 -4.65 -3.57
N HIS A 10 4.35 -5.12 -4.43
CA HIS A 10 5.72 -5.40 -4.04
C HIS A 10 6.42 -4.14 -3.49
N THR A 11 6.23 -3.00 -4.15
CA THR A 11 6.76 -1.71 -3.70
C THR A 11 6.19 -1.30 -2.34
N LEU A 12 4.88 -1.41 -2.13
CA LEU A 12 4.25 -1.10 -0.83
C LEU A 12 4.75 -2.05 0.27
N THR A 13 4.80 -3.36 0.00
CA THR A 13 5.29 -4.34 0.97
C THR A 13 6.72 -4.04 1.40
N ASN A 14 7.61 -3.66 0.47
CA ASN A 14 8.99 -3.31 0.80
C ASN A 14 9.10 -1.94 1.48
N ALA A 15 8.28 -0.96 1.09
CA ALA A 15 8.35 0.40 1.63
C ALA A 15 7.94 0.51 3.10
N PHE A 16 7.15 -0.46 3.60
CA PHE A 16 6.67 -0.49 4.98
C PHE A 16 7.29 -1.59 5.84
N ALA A 17 8.23 -2.39 5.32
CA ALA A 17 9.01 -3.30 6.16
C ALA A 17 9.73 -2.52 7.28
N PRO A 18 9.79 -3.04 8.53
CA PRO A 18 9.38 -4.38 8.97
C PRO A 18 7.90 -4.52 9.36
N MET A 19 7.06 -3.49 9.19
CA MET A 19 5.61 -3.63 9.42
C MET A 19 4.97 -4.51 8.34
N ASN A 20 3.91 -5.23 8.73
CA ASN A 20 3.18 -6.08 7.79
C ASN A 20 2.26 -5.23 6.92
N CYS A 21 2.46 -5.27 5.60
CA CYS A 21 1.58 -4.64 4.61
C CYS A 21 0.63 -5.70 4.03
N LEU A 22 -0.58 -5.78 4.58
CA LEU A 22 -1.59 -6.76 4.17
C LEU A 22 -2.37 -6.24 2.95
N ILE A 23 -2.47 -7.06 1.90
CA ILE A 23 -3.22 -6.71 0.69
C ILE A 23 -4.58 -7.42 0.67
N MET A 24 -5.65 -6.67 0.45
CA MET A 24 -7.02 -7.17 0.45
C MET A 24 -7.81 -6.70 -0.78
N ALA A 25 -8.87 -7.44 -1.11
CA ALA A 25 -9.89 -7.04 -2.09
C ALA A 25 -9.34 -6.66 -3.49
N ALA A 26 -8.30 -7.35 -3.96
CA ALA A 26 -7.70 -7.11 -5.28
C ALA A 26 -8.66 -7.52 -6.42
N ARG A 27 -9.33 -6.54 -7.04
CA ARG A 27 -10.27 -6.76 -8.17
C ARG A 27 -10.24 -5.57 -9.13
N LYS A 28 -10.17 -5.85 -10.44
CA LYS A 28 -10.13 -4.83 -11.52
C LYS A 28 -9.02 -3.78 -11.31
N GLY A 29 -7.86 -4.20 -10.80
CA GLY A 29 -6.74 -3.31 -10.48
C GLY A 29 -6.90 -2.51 -9.18
N CYS A 30 -8.08 -2.42 -8.60
CA CYS A 30 -8.21 -1.84 -7.26
C CYS A 30 -7.78 -2.86 -6.21
N PHE A 31 -7.16 -2.40 -5.13
CA PHE A 31 -6.90 -3.20 -3.94
C PHE A 31 -6.87 -2.30 -2.70
N SER A 32 -7.07 -2.87 -1.53
CA SER A 32 -6.81 -2.18 -0.27
C SER A 32 -5.52 -2.71 0.33
N PHE A 33 -4.79 -1.86 1.03
CA PHE A 33 -3.67 -2.28 1.86
C PHE A 33 -3.87 -1.80 3.30
N THR A 34 -3.39 -2.62 4.24
CA THR A 34 -3.42 -2.32 5.67
C THR A 34 -2.03 -2.50 6.25
N ILE A 35 -1.50 -1.45 6.90
CA ILE A 35 -0.24 -1.52 7.63
C ILE A 35 -0.52 -1.97 9.06
N VAL A 36 0.15 -3.03 9.48
CA VAL A 36 -0.01 -3.65 10.79
C VAL A 36 1.34 -3.63 11.50
N ASN A 37 1.36 -3.18 12.76
CA ASN A 37 2.58 -3.15 13.55
C ASN A 37 2.98 -4.57 14.04
N GLU A 38 4.10 -4.66 14.76
CA GLU A 38 4.63 -5.91 15.30
C GLU A 38 3.68 -6.66 16.26
N HIS A 39 2.72 -5.96 16.85
CA HIS A 39 1.71 -6.54 17.74
C HIS A 39 0.46 -7.03 17.02
N GLY A 40 0.41 -6.95 15.68
CA GLY A 40 -0.78 -7.32 14.92
C GLY A 40 -1.88 -6.25 14.91
N ILE A 41 -1.58 -5.02 15.35
CA ILE A 41 -2.55 -3.92 15.39
C ILE A 41 -2.51 -3.14 14.07
N ALA A 42 -3.67 -3.01 13.42
CA ALA A 42 -3.83 -2.17 12.24
C ALA A 42 -3.58 -0.69 12.59
N ARG A 43 -2.68 -0.06 11.83
CA ARG A 43 -2.28 1.36 12.01
C ARG A 43 -2.81 2.26 10.90
N HIS A 44 -2.86 1.75 9.67
CA HIS A 44 -3.39 2.48 8.51
C HIS A 44 -4.08 1.51 7.57
N SER A 45 -5.16 1.95 6.93
CA SER A 45 -5.84 1.20 5.87
C SER A 45 -6.28 2.13 4.78
N GLU A 46 -5.97 1.78 3.53
CA GLU A 46 -6.30 2.63 2.40
C GLU A 46 -6.59 1.80 1.14
N ARG A 47 -7.50 2.30 0.31
CA ARG A 47 -7.84 1.71 -0.98
C ARG A 47 -7.07 2.42 -2.10
N LEU A 48 -6.36 1.65 -2.91
CA LEU A 48 -5.68 2.11 -4.11
C LEU A 48 -6.50 1.85 -5.37
N TYR A 49 -6.52 2.85 -6.23
CA TYR A 49 -7.05 2.80 -7.59
C TYR A 49 -5.90 2.82 -8.61
N PRO A 50 -6.11 2.32 -9.85
CA PRO A 50 -5.06 2.18 -10.86
C PRO A 50 -4.23 3.43 -11.14
N ASP A 51 -4.86 4.60 -11.17
CA ASP A 51 -4.23 5.91 -11.33
C ASP A 51 -3.20 6.22 -10.23
N GLN A 52 -3.42 5.72 -9.01
CA GLN A 52 -2.54 5.95 -7.87
C GLN A 52 -1.28 5.09 -7.87
N TYR A 53 -1.16 4.15 -8.82
CA TYR A 53 0.05 3.34 -8.99
C TYR A 53 0.44 3.14 -10.46
N ALA A 54 -0.15 3.91 -11.38
CA ALA A 54 0.11 3.82 -12.81
C ALA A 54 1.56 4.15 -13.17
N SER A 55 2.24 4.95 -12.33
CA SER A 55 3.65 5.30 -12.44
C SER A 55 4.29 5.46 -11.05
N ALA A 56 5.60 5.72 -11.01
CA ALA A 56 6.35 5.80 -9.77
C ALA A 56 5.94 6.99 -8.88
N GLU A 57 5.65 8.16 -9.47
CA GLU A 57 5.32 9.38 -8.74
C GLU A 57 4.03 9.27 -7.87
N PRO A 58 2.86 8.87 -8.40
CA PRO A 58 1.66 8.72 -7.59
C PRO A 58 1.81 7.62 -6.54
N LEU A 59 2.55 6.55 -6.85
CA LEU A 59 2.84 5.49 -5.89
C LEU A 59 3.75 6.00 -4.76
N GLN A 60 4.73 6.84 -5.06
CA GLN A 60 5.55 7.48 -4.03
C GLN A 60 4.72 8.42 -3.15
N ALA A 61 3.79 9.17 -3.74
CA ALA A 61 2.86 10.01 -2.98
C ALA A 61 1.95 9.18 -2.04
N VAL A 62 1.61 7.93 -2.39
CA VAL A 62 0.95 6.97 -1.49
C VAL A 62 1.81 6.63 -0.30
N ILE A 63 3.07 6.33 -0.56
CA ILE A 63 4.01 5.93 0.48
C ILE A 63 4.22 7.08 1.47
N GLU A 64 4.45 8.30 0.98
CA GLU A 64 4.70 9.46 1.85
C GLU A 64 3.49 9.83 2.70
N ARG A 65 2.28 9.90 2.11
CA ARG A 65 1.07 10.19 2.91
C ARG A 65 0.81 9.12 3.97
N THR A 66 1.10 7.86 3.65
CA THR A 66 0.94 6.76 4.61
C THR A 66 1.96 6.88 5.74
N ARG A 67 3.23 7.20 5.45
CA ARG A 67 4.25 7.43 6.47
C ARG A 67 3.85 8.54 7.43
N GLN A 68 3.30 9.64 6.91
CA GLN A 68 2.77 10.72 7.73
C GLN A 68 1.60 10.26 8.61
N ALA A 69 0.66 9.50 8.06
CA ALA A 69 -0.48 8.95 8.82
C ALA A 69 -0.05 7.97 9.93
N LEU A 70 1.09 7.29 9.80
CA LEU A 70 1.61 6.37 10.81
C LEU A 70 2.25 7.09 12.01
N ILE A 71 2.67 8.34 11.84
CA ILE A 71 3.31 9.17 12.88
C ILE A 71 2.28 9.97 13.69
N ALA A 72 1.13 10.31 13.09
CA ALA A 72 0.02 11.00 13.74
C ALA A 72 -0.68 10.14 14.80
#